data_AF-A0A661FNA0-F1
#
_entry.id   AF-A0A661FNA0-F1
#
_cell.length_a   1.000
_cell.length_b   1.000
_cell.length_c   1.000
_cell.angle_alpha   90.00
_cell.angle_beta   90.00
_cell.angle_gamma   90.00
#
_symmetry.space_group_name_H-M   'P 1'
#
loop_
_entity.id
_entity.type
_entity.pdbx_description
1 polymer ?
#
loop_
_entity_poly.entity_id
_entity_poly.type
_entity_poly.pdbx_seq_one_letter_code
_entity_poly.pdbx_strand_id
1 'polypeptide(L)'
;MKVYKLILAISMMLFSFVSFSASIPFDVYGAELTTGNKYAGGINLVLDGKTMKRVGGGNILNSVLDGKSLAYAYCIDILHSIGLRRTYSANYNNKADFSDRPELTEKNGGKIAWLILNIAETAVKKYQQAGLQALIWEQVYGASRFTLKASTNDRIETAYQQYSAALVGNTASVNSVLWIDPYHRSTAKQDLVAWGDGFNLEEPASVPAPAPILLLILGLLGLTIVSRKTVRVNV
;
A
#
# COMPACT_ATOMS: atom_id res chain seq x y z
N MET A 1 11.07 -33.33 41.37
CA MET A 1 9.70 -32.94 40.95
C MET A 1 9.39 -31.45 41.10
N LYS A 2 10.21 -30.53 40.57
CA LYS A 2 9.96 -29.07 40.66
C LYS A 2 10.17 -28.26 39.38
N VAL A 3 10.64 -28.87 38.28
CA VAL A 3 10.99 -28.14 37.05
C VAL A 3 9.82 -28.00 36.06
N TYR A 4 8.82 -28.89 36.14
CA TYR A 4 7.70 -28.91 35.18
C TYR A 4 6.65 -27.80 35.41
N LYS A 5 6.53 -27.29 36.65
CA LYS A 5 5.58 -26.20 36.96
C LYS A 5 6.07 -24.84 36.43
N LEU A 6 7.37 -24.66 36.24
CA LEU A 6 7.94 -23.42 35.69
C LEU A 6 7.77 -23.33 34.17
N ILE A 7 7.83 -24.47 33.47
CA ILE A 7 7.66 -24.52 32.01
C ILE A 7 6.18 -24.30 31.63
N LEU A 8 5.23 -24.77 32.45
CA LEU A 8 3.80 -24.54 32.18
C LEU A 8 3.38 -23.07 32.42
N ALA A 9 4.02 -22.36 33.35
CA ALA A 9 3.74 -20.96 33.64
C ALA A 9 4.28 -19.99 32.57
N ILE A 10 5.37 -20.35 31.87
CA ILE A 10 5.94 -19.54 30.78
C ILE A 10 5.17 -19.80 29.46
N SER A 11 4.54 -20.97 29.31
CA SER A 11 3.72 -21.31 28.14
C SER A 11 2.38 -20.57 28.05
N MET A 12 1.89 -19.97 29.15
CA MET A 12 0.58 -19.29 29.20
C MET A 12 0.65 -17.78 28.97
N MET A 13 1.83 -17.17 28.82
CA MET A 13 1.99 -15.71 28.61
C MET A 13 2.39 -15.31 27.18
N LEU A 14 2.21 -16.18 26.19
CA LEU A 14 2.53 -15.88 24.78
C LEU A 14 1.32 -15.94 23.83
N PHE A 15 0.10 -15.94 24.37
CA PHE A 15 -1.06 -15.49 23.61
C PHE A 15 -1.28 -14.01 23.89
N SER A 16 -0.40 -13.18 23.31
CA SER A 16 -0.78 -11.82 22.99
C SER A 16 -1.99 -11.94 22.06
N PHE A 17 -3.19 -11.72 22.58
CA PHE A 17 -4.35 -11.47 21.74
C PHE A 17 -3.99 -10.26 20.88
N VAL A 18 -3.59 -10.51 19.63
CA VAL A 18 -3.57 -9.47 18.63
C VAL A 18 -5.05 -9.16 18.43
N SER A 19 -5.51 -8.07 19.05
CA SER A 19 -6.86 -7.55 18.81
C SER A 19 -6.95 -7.25 17.32
N PHE A 20 -7.66 -8.11 16.59
CA PHE A 20 -7.92 -7.90 15.18
C PHE A 20 -9.00 -6.82 15.09
N SER A 21 -8.59 -5.56 15.06
CA SER A 21 -9.50 -4.47 14.69
C SER A 21 -9.71 -4.55 13.19
N ALA A 22 -10.72 -5.33 12.78
CA ALA A 22 -11.22 -5.28 11.42
C ALA A 22 -11.81 -3.89 11.17
N SER A 23 -11.36 -3.23 10.12
CA SER A 23 -11.91 -1.96 9.69
C SER A 23 -13.23 -2.25 8.98
N ILE A 24 -14.29 -1.59 9.45
CA ILE A 24 -15.62 -1.75 8.86
C ILE A 24 -15.63 -0.94 7.55
N PRO A 25 -16.06 -1.53 6.42
CA PRO A 25 -16.27 -0.78 5.19
C PRO A 25 -17.17 0.44 5.43
N PHE A 26 -16.80 1.58 4.87
CA PHE A 26 -17.56 2.82 5.01
C PHE A 26 -17.60 3.64 3.73
N ASP A 27 -18.56 4.54 3.67
CA ASP A 27 -18.68 5.60 2.66
C ASP A 27 -18.91 6.93 3.36
N VAL A 28 -18.22 7.97 2.90
CA VAL A 28 -18.42 9.36 3.34
C VAL A 28 -18.65 10.22 2.11
N TYR A 29 -19.65 11.08 2.19
CA TYR A 29 -20.09 11.94 1.08
C TYR A 29 -19.96 13.40 1.45
N GLY A 30 -19.54 14.23 0.48
CA GLY A 30 -19.46 15.68 0.65
C GLY A 30 -18.36 16.13 1.63
N ALA A 31 -17.33 15.33 1.81
CA ALA A 31 -16.12 15.68 2.54
C ALA A 31 -15.37 16.84 1.88
N GLU A 32 -14.51 17.52 2.63
CA GLU A 32 -13.62 18.54 2.08
C GLU A 32 -12.21 17.97 1.87
N LEU A 33 -11.79 17.91 0.60
CA LEU A 33 -10.40 17.60 0.24
C LEU A 33 -9.67 18.89 -0.15
N THR A 34 -8.64 19.25 0.61
CA THR A 34 -7.67 20.28 0.19
C THR A 34 -6.41 19.59 -0.33
N THR A 35 -6.11 19.79 -1.62
CA THR A 35 -4.92 19.23 -2.24
C THR A 35 -3.66 19.98 -1.86
N GLY A 36 -2.61 19.20 -1.67
CA GLY A 36 -1.27 19.69 -1.41
C GLY A 36 -0.67 20.59 -2.49
N ASN A 37 0.58 21.00 -2.27
CA ASN A 37 1.23 22.04 -3.08
C ASN A 37 2.26 21.53 -4.10
N LYS A 38 2.47 20.21 -4.20
CA LYS A 38 3.61 19.68 -4.97
C LYS A 38 3.37 18.26 -5.48
N TYR A 39 3.76 18.03 -6.74
CA TYR A 39 4.02 16.71 -7.30
C TYR A 39 5.51 16.37 -7.27
N ALA A 40 5.81 15.08 -7.38
CA ALA A 40 7.17 14.58 -7.37
C ALA A 40 7.90 14.83 -8.70
N GLY A 41 7.22 14.72 -9.84
CA GLY A 41 7.85 14.93 -11.15
C GLY A 41 6.92 14.74 -12.33
N GLY A 42 7.50 14.84 -13.54
CA GLY A 42 6.81 14.53 -14.79
C GLY A 42 7.19 13.12 -15.28
N ILE A 43 6.18 12.32 -15.61
CA ILE A 43 6.31 10.95 -16.11
C ILE A 43 6.01 10.95 -17.61
N ASN A 44 6.82 10.24 -18.39
CA ASN A 44 6.53 9.95 -19.79
C ASN A 44 6.00 8.52 -19.88
N LEU A 45 4.91 8.33 -20.59
CA LEU A 45 4.22 7.04 -20.66
C LEU A 45 3.49 6.87 -21.98
N VAL A 46 3.08 5.64 -22.26
CA VAL A 46 2.09 5.32 -23.29
C VAL A 46 0.87 4.74 -22.60
N LEU A 47 -0.30 5.26 -22.97
CA LEU A 47 -1.60 4.72 -22.57
C LEU A 47 -2.41 4.48 -23.84
N ASP A 48 -2.87 3.26 -24.06
CA ASP A 48 -3.67 2.87 -25.25
C ASP A 48 -2.99 3.28 -26.57
N GLY A 49 -1.68 3.07 -26.66
CA GLY A 49 -0.86 3.46 -27.83
C GLY A 49 -0.57 4.95 -27.96
N LYS A 50 -1.21 5.81 -27.15
CA LYS A 50 -0.97 7.27 -27.14
C LYS A 50 0.20 7.63 -26.24
N THR A 51 1.22 8.27 -26.81
CA THR A 51 2.34 8.80 -26.02
C THR A 51 1.91 10.06 -25.26
N MET A 52 2.12 10.06 -23.95
CA MET A 52 1.91 11.19 -23.04
C MET A 52 3.26 11.61 -22.46
N LYS A 53 3.53 12.92 -22.47
CA LYS A 53 4.82 13.47 -22.00
C LYS A 53 4.58 14.42 -20.82
N ARG A 54 5.48 14.36 -19.83
CA ARG A 54 5.49 15.22 -18.64
C ARG A 54 4.19 15.18 -17.84
N VAL A 55 3.55 14.01 -17.76
CA VAL A 55 2.35 13.79 -16.95
C VAL A 55 2.74 13.99 -15.48
N GLY A 56 2.06 14.89 -14.76
CA GLY A 56 2.34 15.14 -13.35
C GLY A 56 2.09 13.88 -12.52
N GLY A 57 3.03 13.52 -11.65
CA GLY A 57 2.92 12.31 -10.84
C GLY A 57 3.71 12.34 -9.54
N GLY A 58 3.33 11.42 -8.66
CA GLY A 58 3.90 11.23 -7.32
C GLY A 58 2.99 11.76 -6.22
N ASN A 59 3.44 11.61 -4.97
CA ASN A 59 2.67 11.97 -3.79
C ASN A 59 2.26 13.45 -3.81
N ILE A 60 0.97 13.73 -3.62
CA ILE A 60 0.42 15.08 -3.39
C ILE A 60 0.60 15.43 -1.91
N LEU A 61 1.82 15.86 -1.56
CA LEU A 61 2.23 16.15 -0.18
C LEU A 61 1.43 17.29 0.46
N ASN A 62 1.14 17.15 1.75
CA ASN A 62 0.36 18.10 2.57
C ASN A 62 -1.10 18.20 2.14
N SER A 63 -1.67 17.11 1.62
CA SER A 63 -3.10 17.04 1.37
C SER A 63 -3.87 16.79 2.67
N VAL A 64 -5.07 17.34 2.77
CA VAL A 64 -5.93 17.26 3.95
C VAL A 64 -7.33 16.82 3.50
N LEU A 65 -7.91 15.84 4.20
CA LEU A 65 -9.28 15.36 3.97
C LEU A 65 -10.05 15.48 5.29
N ASP A 66 -11.17 16.21 5.29
CA ASP A 66 -11.98 16.51 6.49
C ASP A 66 -11.16 16.99 7.68
N GLY A 67 -10.24 17.92 7.43
CA GLY A 67 -9.35 18.48 8.45
C GLY A 67 -8.24 17.54 8.94
N LYS A 68 -8.16 16.30 8.45
CA LYS A 68 -7.12 15.32 8.80
C LYS A 68 -6.06 15.25 7.70
N SER A 69 -4.80 15.16 8.10
CA SER A 69 -3.68 15.10 7.16
C SER A 69 -3.59 13.73 6.47
N LEU A 70 -3.33 13.74 5.18
CA LEU A 70 -2.97 12.56 4.40
C LEU A 70 -1.44 12.48 4.33
N ALA A 71 -0.85 11.38 4.80
CA ALA A 71 0.59 11.15 4.65
C ALA A 71 0.94 10.89 3.18
N TYR A 72 0.06 10.16 2.49
CA TYR A 72 0.19 9.80 1.08
C TYR A 72 -1.12 10.07 0.35
N ALA A 73 -1.03 10.65 -0.84
CA ALA A 73 -2.13 10.77 -1.79
C ALA A 73 -1.56 10.67 -3.20
N TYR A 74 -1.96 9.62 -3.94
CA TYR A 74 -1.50 9.33 -5.29
C TYR A 74 -2.69 9.25 -6.23
N CYS A 75 -2.53 9.70 -7.47
CA CYS A 75 -3.60 9.69 -8.45
C CYS A 75 -3.86 8.27 -8.96
N ILE A 76 -5.13 7.85 -9.08
CA ILE A 76 -5.53 6.59 -9.73
C ILE A 76 -6.26 6.82 -11.06
N ASP A 77 -6.23 8.06 -11.55
CA ASP A 77 -6.79 8.46 -12.83
C ASP A 77 -5.75 9.23 -13.65
N ILE A 78 -5.33 8.69 -14.80
CA ILE A 78 -4.38 9.35 -15.72
C ILE A 78 -5.09 10.36 -16.65
N LEU A 79 -6.37 10.13 -16.94
CA LEU A 79 -7.12 10.86 -17.96
C LEU A 79 -7.63 12.21 -17.44
N HIS A 80 -7.80 12.32 -16.13
CA HIS A 80 -8.17 13.56 -15.46
C HIS A 80 -6.99 14.21 -14.75
N SER A 81 -7.15 15.48 -14.40
CA SER A 81 -6.14 16.27 -13.69
C SER A 81 -6.75 16.89 -12.44
N ILE A 82 -5.99 16.87 -11.35
CA ILE A 82 -6.29 17.60 -10.13
C ILE A 82 -5.33 18.77 -9.97
N GLY A 83 -5.91 19.93 -9.66
CA GLY A 83 -5.15 21.12 -9.37
C GLY A 83 -4.59 21.05 -7.96
N LEU A 84 -3.38 21.55 -7.80
CA LEU A 84 -2.72 21.68 -6.49
C LEU A 84 -3.22 22.93 -5.76
N ARG A 85 -3.16 22.92 -4.42
CA ARG A 85 -3.59 24.03 -3.54
C ARG A 85 -5.03 24.45 -3.80
N ARG A 86 -5.90 23.46 -4.02
CA ARG A 86 -7.32 23.65 -4.28
C ARG A 86 -8.15 22.82 -3.32
N THR A 87 -9.34 23.32 -3.05
CA THR A 87 -10.34 22.64 -2.24
C THR A 87 -11.41 22.04 -3.14
N TYR A 88 -11.77 20.81 -2.85
CA TYR A 88 -12.74 19.99 -3.57
C TYR A 88 -13.76 19.48 -2.56
N SER A 89 -15.01 19.33 -2.99
CA SER A 89 -15.89 18.38 -2.34
C SER A 89 -15.42 16.98 -2.76
N ALA A 90 -15.46 16.01 -1.86
CA ALA A 90 -15.01 14.66 -2.14
C ALA A 90 -15.95 13.63 -1.53
N ASN A 91 -16.15 12.54 -2.23
CA ASN A 91 -16.62 11.30 -1.64
C ASN A 91 -15.39 10.44 -1.34
N TYR A 92 -15.41 9.69 -0.25
CA TYR A 92 -14.34 8.74 0.01
C TYR A 92 -14.85 7.49 0.73
N ASN A 93 -14.17 6.38 0.47
CA ASN A 93 -14.48 5.08 1.03
C ASN A 93 -13.19 4.30 1.30
N ASN A 94 -13.30 3.16 1.97
CA ASN A 94 -12.20 2.20 2.15
C ASN A 94 -12.47 0.87 1.42
N LYS A 95 -13.41 0.80 0.50
CA LYS A 95 -13.81 -0.45 -0.18
C LYS A 95 -13.40 -0.51 -1.65
N ALA A 96 -12.65 0.50 -2.12
CA ALA A 96 -12.23 0.68 -3.52
C ALA A 96 -13.40 0.83 -4.49
N ASP A 97 -14.54 1.35 -4.06
CA ASP A 97 -15.76 1.38 -4.88
C ASP A 97 -15.74 2.55 -5.88
N PHE A 98 -15.30 2.24 -7.10
CA PHE A 98 -15.39 3.11 -8.27
C PHE A 98 -16.34 2.49 -9.29
N SER A 99 -17.56 3.02 -9.35
CA SER A 99 -18.63 2.52 -10.22
C SER A 99 -18.28 2.49 -11.72
N ASP A 100 -17.35 3.32 -12.18
CA ASP A 100 -16.90 3.42 -13.57
C ASP A 100 -15.62 2.63 -13.87
N ARG A 101 -14.99 2.03 -12.85
CA ARG A 101 -13.73 1.27 -12.94
C ARG A 101 -13.74 0.03 -12.06
N PRO A 102 -14.64 -0.94 -12.31
CA PRO A 102 -14.76 -2.14 -11.48
C PRO A 102 -13.47 -2.97 -11.42
N GLU A 103 -12.59 -2.89 -12.42
CA GLU A 103 -11.29 -3.58 -12.39
C GLU A 103 -10.35 -3.07 -11.27
N LEU A 104 -10.48 -1.80 -10.87
CA LEU A 104 -9.80 -1.26 -9.69
C LEU A 104 -10.31 -1.93 -8.42
N THR A 105 -11.62 -2.10 -8.31
CA THR A 105 -12.28 -2.71 -7.15
C THR A 105 -11.99 -4.20 -7.03
N GLU A 106 -12.07 -4.94 -8.15
CA GLU A 106 -12.15 -6.40 -8.13
C GLU A 106 -10.81 -7.12 -8.28
N LYS A 107 -9.83 -6.51 -8.96
CA LYS A 107 -8.60 -7.23 -9.37
C LYS A 107 -7.31 -6.63 -8.83
N ASN A 108 -7.20 -5.30 -8.85
CA ASN A 108 -5.94 -4.62 -8.59
C ASN A 108 -5.96 -3.73 -7.34
N GLY A 109 -7.12 -3.50 -6.71
CA GLY A 109 -7.25 -2.67 -5.51
C GLY A 109 -6.34 -3.13 -4.38
N GLY A 110 -6.26 -4.44 -4.12
CA GLY A 110 -5.38 -4.98 -3.09
C GLY A 110 -3.89 -4.80 -3.39
N LYS A 111 -3.48 -4.79 -4.66
CA LYS A 111 -2.10 -4.49 -5.05
C LYS A 111 -1.76 -3.02 -4.82
N ILE A 112 -2.67 -2.12 -5.19
CA ILE A 112 -2.52 -0.69 -4.96
C ILE A 112 -2.49 -0.39 -3.46
N ALA A 113 -3.37 -1.00 -2.67
CA ALA A 113 -3.34 -0.91 -1.21
C ALA A 113 -1.98 -1.35 -0.65
N TRP A 114 -1.46 -2.50 -1.11
CA TRP A 114 -0.14 -2.98 -0.70
C TRP A 114 0.98 -1.98 -1.03
N LEU A 115 0.97 -1.40 -2.23
CA LEU A 115 1.92 -0.36 -2.65
C LEU A 115 1.88 0.87 -1.74
N ILE A 116 0.69 1.32 -1.37
CA ILE A 116 0.54 2.48 -0.47
C ILE A 116 1.09 2.16 0.92
N LEU A 117 0.76 0.99 1.48
CA LEU A 117 1.16 0.61 2.83
C LEU A 117 2.65 0.25 2.96
N ASN A 118 3.26 -0.31 1.91
CA ASN A 118 4.62 -0.87 2.01
C ASN A 118 5.68 -0.05 1.27
N ILE A 119 5.30 0.77 0.29
CA ILE A 119 6.25 1.49 -0.56
C ILE A 119 6.15 3.02 -0.40
N ALA A 120 4.95 3.58 -0.18
CA ALA A 120 4.77 5.03 -0.18
C ALA A 120 5.62 5.76 0.88
N GLU A 121 5.80 5.17 2.06
CA GLU A 121 6.63 5.72 3.14
C GLU A 121 8.11 5.82 2.75
N THR A 122 8.65 4.80 2.09
CA THR A 122 10.07 4.75 1.71
C THR A 122 10.36 5.44 0.38
N ALA A 123 9.32 5.75 -0.41
CA ALA A 123 9.40 6.55 -1.62
C ALA A 123 9.51 8.05 -1.28
N VAL A 124 10.64 8.48 -0.73
CA VAL A 124 10.82 9.87 -0.26
C VAL A 124 11.31 10.81 -1.37
N LYS A 125 12.11 10.30 -2.30
CA LYS A 125 12.71 11.12 -3.37
C LYS A 125 11.72 11.29 -4.52
N LYS A 126 11.82 12.43 -5.21
CA LYS A 126 10.97 12.79 -6.35
C LYS A 126 10.82 11.68 -7.41
N TYR A 127 11.93 11.06 -7.82
CA TYR A 127 11.89 9.98 -8.81
C TYR A 127 11.30 8.67 -8.26
N GLN A 128 11.43 8.42 -6.94
CA GLN A 128 10.83 7.26 -6.29
C GLN A 128 9.31 7.39 -6.26
N GLN A 129 8.81 8.54 -5.85
CA GLN A 129 7.37 8.84 -5.86
C GLN A 129 6.79 8.78 -7.27
N ALA A 130 7.53 9.28 -8.28
CA ALA A 130 7.12 9.16 -9.68
C ALA A 130 7.11 7.70 -10.16
N GLY A 131 8.10 6.89 -9.77
CA GLY A 131 8.13 5.46 -10.07
C GLY A 131 6.97 4.69 -9.43
N LEU A 132 6.64 5.01 -8.17
CA LEU A 132 5.48 4.46 -7.47
C LEU A 132 4.17 4.88 -8.16
N GLN A 133 4.03 6.15 -8.54
CA GLN A 133 2.86 6.65 -9.27
C GLN A 133 2.67 5.91 -10.60
N ALA A 134 3.75 5.67 -11.36
CA ALA A 134 3.69 4.92 -12.60
C ALA A 134 3.24 3.48 -12.37
N LEU A 135 3.69 2.83 -11.30
CA LEU A 135 3.27 1.47 -10.97
C LEU A 135 1.80 1.40 -10.55
N ILE A 136 1.31 2.37 -9.77
CA ILE A 136 -0.12 2.49 -9.42
C ILE A 136 -0.95 2.60 -10.69
N TRP A 137 -0.54 3.43 -11.65
CA TRP A 137 -1.21 3.58 -12.93
C TRP A 137 -1.19 2.31 -13.80
N GLU A 138 -0.10 1.56 -13.81
CA GLU A 138 -0.11 0.25 -14.45
C GLU A 138 -1.14 -0.69 -13.79
N GLN A 139 -1.28 -0.66 -12.46
CA GLN A 139 -2.29 -1.48 -11.78
C GLN A 139 -3.72 -1.01 -12.08
N VAL A 140 -3.92 0.29 -12.33
CA VAL A 140 -5.22 0.83 -12.77
C VAL A 140 -5.57 0.38 -14.19
N TYR A 141 -4.67 0.58 -15.15
CA TYR A 141 -4.99 0.44 -16.58
C TYR A 141 -4.55 -0.90 -17.19
N GLY A 142 -3.69 -1.65 -16.50
CA GLY A 142 -3.11 -2.91 -16.96
C GLY A 142 -1.88 -2.73 -17.85
N ALA A 143 -0.93 -3.66 -17.74
CA ALA A 143 0.34 -3.65 -18.49
C ALA A 143 0.18 -3.76 -20.02
N SER A 144 -0.98 -4.21 -20.52
CA SER A 144 -1.28 -4.24 -21.96
C SER A 144 -1.61 -2.85 -22.53
N ARG A 145 -2.06 -1.93 -21.68
CA ARG A 145 -2.51 -0.58 -22.05
C ARG A 145 -1.53 0.48 -21.60
N PHE A 146 -0.93 0.29 -20.42
CA PHE A 146 0.05 1.19 -19.84
C PHE A 146 1.47 0.71 -20.12
N THR A 147 2.33 1.63 -20.55
CA THR A 147 3.77 1.40 -20.61
C THR A 147 4.49 2.63 -20.11
N LEU A 148 5.30 2.48 -19.06
CA LEU A 148 6.24 3.53 -18.67
C LEU A 148 7.23 3.74 -19.81
N LYS A 149 7.29 4.95 -20.37
CA LYS A 149 8.35 5.30 -21.31
C LYS A 149 9.51 5.80 -20.47
N ALA A 150 10.57 5.00 -20.45
CA ALA A 150 11.89 5.47 -20.10
C ALA A 150 12.11 6.83 -20.78
N SER A 151 12.15 7.89 -19.96
CA SER A 151 12.64 9.18 -20.40
C SER A 151 14.02 9.37 -19.78
N THR A 152 14.70 10.46 -20.12
CA THR A 152 16.06 10.88 -19.71
C THR A 152 16.42 10.84 -18.21
N ASN A 153 15.62 10.21 -17.35
CA ASN A 153 15.90 9.88 -15.95
C ASN A 153 15.72 8.36 -15.71
N ASP A 154 16.78 7.59 -15.95
CA ASP A 154 16.90 6.15 -15.65
C ASP A 154 16.44 5.78 -14.23
N ARG A 155 16.46 6.75 -13.30
CA ARG A 155 16.09 6.59 -11.90
C ARG A 155 14.59 6.37 -11.65
N ILE A 156 13.70 6.95 -12.47
CA ILE A 156 12.25 6.72 -12.32
C ILE A 156 11.94 5.28 -12.72
N GLU A 157 12.48 4.85 -13.85
CA GLU A 157 12.35 3.47 -14.33
C GLU A 157 12.96 2.47 -13.34
N THR A 158 14.14 2.77 -12.79
CA THR A 158 14.76 1.94 -11.75
C THR A 158 13.84 1.77 -10.53
N ALA A 159 13.25 2.86 -10.03
CA ALA A 159 12.33 2.79 -8.90
C ALA A 159 11.05 2.00 -9.25
N TYR A 160 10.48 2.24 -10.43
CA TYR A 160 9.32 1.50 -10.94
C TYR A 160 9.61 -0.01 -11.04
N GLN A 161 10.75 -0.41 -11.60
CA GLN A 161 11.16 -1.83 -11.70
C GLN A 161 11.39 -2.45 -10.31
N GLN A 162 12.05 -1.73 -9.40
CA GLN A 162 12.26 -2.16 -8.02
C GLN A 162 10.92 -2.43 -7.31
N TYR A 163 9.96 -1.52 -7.43
CA TYR A 163 8.66 -1.66 -6.79
C TYR A 163 7.79 -2.70 -7.47
N SER A 164 7.89 -2.83 -8.80
CA SER A 164 7.20 -3.89 -9.56
C SER A 164 7.67 -5.27 -9.10
N ALA A 165 8.98 -5.46 -8.92
CA ALA A 165 9.55 -6.69 -8.37
C ALA A 165 9.08 -6.96 -6.92
N ALA A 166 9.00 -5.92 -6.09
CA ALA A 166 8.50 -6.05 -4.72
C ALA A 166 6.99 -6.39 -4.66
N LEU A 167 6.21 -5.94 -5.64
CA LEU A 167 4.77 -6.16 -5.70
C LEU A 167 4.40 -7.60 -6.10
N VAL A 168 5.28 -8.35 -6.76
CA VAL A 168 4.94 -9.66 -7.35
C VAL A 168 4.27 -10.59 -6.33
N GLY A 169 2.99 -10.91 -6.58
CA GLY A 169 2.18 -11.79 -5.73
C GLY A 169 1.66 -11.19 -4.43
N ASN A 170 2.03 -9.94 -4.11
CA ASN A 170 1.64 -9.27 -2.88
C ASN A 170 0.35 -8.46 -3.03
N THR A 171 -0.51 -8.55 -2.02
CA THR A 171 -1.76 -7.78 -1.89
C THR A 171 -1.97 -7.38 -0.43
N ALA A 172 -2.79 -6.36 -0.22
CA ALA A 172 -3.28 -5.94 1.09
C ALA A 172 -4.80 -5.70 1.04
N SER A 173 -5.42 -5.57 2.21
CA SER A 173 -6.84 -5.22 2.32
C SER A 173 -7.09 -3.85 1.70
N VAL A 174 -8.13 -3.72 0.87
CA VAL A 174 -8.55 -2.42 0.35
C VAL A 174 -9.06 -1.50 1.45
N ASN A 175 -9.51 -2.07 2.57
CA ASN A 175 -10.00 -1.37 3.77
C ASN A 175 -8.90 -0.68 4.58
N SER A 176 -7.64 -0.98 4.28
CA SER A 176 -6.47 -0.35 4.90
C SER A 176 -6.07 0.96 4.25
N VAL A 177 -6.73 1.39 3.16
CA VAL A 177 -6.43 2.66 2.46
C VAL A 177 -7.71 3.42 2.13
N LEU A 178 -7.56 4.69 1.78
CA LEU A 178 -8.64 5.56 1.35
C LEU A 178 -8.70 5.61 -0.17
N TRP A 179 -9.91 5.60 -0.68
CA TRP A 179 -10.26 5.77 -2.08
C TRP A 179 -11.11 7.02 -2.19
N ILE A 180 -10.59 8.05 -2.85
CA ILE A 180 -11.16 9.40 -2.82
C ILE A 180 -11.57 9.77 -4.24
N ASP A 181 -12.82 10.16 -4.41
CA ASP A 181 -13.42 10.73 -5.62
C ASP A 181 -13.66 12.24 -5.37
N PRO A 182 -12.69 13.11 -5.70
CA PRO A 182 -12.86 14.54 -5.57
C PRO A 182 -13.58 15.13 -6.78
N TYR A 183 -14.53 16.03 -6.52
CA TYR A 183 -15.27 16.76 -7.53
C TYR A 183 -15.33 18.25 -7.22
N HIS A 184 -14.97 19.06 -8.21
CA HIS A 184 -15.16 20.51 -8.16
C HIS A 184 -15.96 20.97 -9.37
N ARG A 185 -17.23 21.34 -9.14
CA ARG A 185 -18.12 21.96 -10.14
C ARG A 185 -18.07 21.28 -11.53
N SER A 186 -18.09 19.94 -11.53
CA SER A 186 -18.17 18.98 -12.65
C SER A 186 -16.93 18.61 -13.49
N THR A 187 -15.80 19.33 -13.46
CA THR A 187 -14.73 19.11 -14.47
C THR A 187 -13.35 18.67 -13.98
N ALA A 188 -13.08 18.70 -12.68
CA ALA A 188 -11.83 18.19 -12.11
C ALA A 188 -12.15 17.00 -11.19
N LYS A 189 -11.85 15.79 -11.70
CA LYS A 189 -12.22 14.47 -11.17
C LYS A 189 -11.03 13.50 -11.17
N GLN A 190 -9.89 13.90 -10.59
CA GLN A 190 -8.77 12.96 -10.51
C GLN A 190 -8.89 12.19 -9.21
N ASP A 191 -9.34 10.96 -9.33
CA ASP A 191 -9.48 10.06 -8.18
C ASP A 191 -8.10 9.77 -7.59
N LEU A 192 -8.10 9.57 -6.28
CA LEU A 192 -6.91 9.37 -5.48
C LEU A 192 -7.02 8.07 -4.67
N VAL A 193 -5.87 7.43 -4.47
CA VAL A 193 -5.66 6.51 -3.37
C VAL A 193 -4.79 7.19 -2.33
N ALA A 194 -5.16 7.06 -1.06
CA ALA A 194 -4.50 7.79 0.02
C ALA A 194 -4.39 6.95 1.29
N TRP A 195 -3.53 7.40 2.20
CA TRP A 195 -3.46 6.89 3.55
C TRP A 195 -3.12 8.03 4.51
N GLY A 196 -3.71 7.99 5.70
CA GLY A 196 -3.47 8.94 6.77
C GLY A 196 -4.08 8.45 8.09
N ASP A 197 -3.59 9.01 9.18
CA ASP A 197 -4.08 8.67 10.51
C ASP A 197 -5.48 9.25 10.78
N GLY A 198 -6.22 8.60 11.67
CA GLY A 198 -7.52 9.09 12.14
C GLY A 198 -8.72 8.78 11.23
N PHE A 199 -8.55 7.92 10.22
CA PHE A 199 -9.65 7.49 9.32
C PHE A 199 -10.22 6.10 9.63
N ASN A 200 -9.89 5.51 10.79
CA ASN A 200 -10.32 4.17 11.18
C ASN A 200 -10.01 3.07 10.14
N LEU A 201 -8.88 3.23 9.46
CA LEU A 201 -8.37 2.23 8.51
C LEU A 201 -7.83 1.03 9.26
N GLU A 202 -7.85 -0.14 8.63
CA GLU A 202 -7.16 -1.32 9.15
C GLU A 202 -5.68 -0.99 9.29
N GLU A 203 -5.11 -1.20 10.49
CA GLU A 203 -3.66 -1.15 10.61
C GLU A 203 -3.06 -2.14 9.63
N PRO A 204 -1.99 -1.77 8.90
CA PRO A 204 -1.33 -2.68 8.01
C PRO A 204 -0.95 -3.92 8.82
N ALA A 205 -1.54 -5.06 8.47
CA ALA A 205 -1.18 -6.32 9.09
C ALA A 205 0.34 -6.44 8.98
N SER A 206 1.02 -6.49 10.12
CA SER A 206 2.46 -6.68 10.17
C SER A 206 2.78 -7.90 9.30
N VAL A 207 3.47 -7.68 8.18
CA VAL A 207 3.88 -8.76 7.27
C VAL A 207 4.47 -9.86 8.15
N PRO A 208 3.95 -11.10 8.14
CA PRO A 208 4.50 -12.15 8.96
C PRO A 208 5.98 -12.26 8.62
N ALA A 209 6.84 -11.94 9.61
CA ALA A 209 8.27 -11.94 9.43
C ALA A 209 8.69 -13.26 8.75
N PRO A 210 9.52 -13.23 7.70
CA PRO A 210 9.79 -14.39 6.85
C PRO A 210 10.53 -15.50 7.60
N ALA A 211 9.80 -16.35 8.31
CA ALA A 211 10.23 -17.65 8.81
C ALA A 211 11.46 -17.76 9.75
N PRO A 212 12.08 -16.72 10.38
CA PRO A 212 13.21 -16.99 11.26
C PRO A 212 12.71 -17.64 12.57
N ILE A 213 11.50 -17.32 13.03
CA ILE A 213 10.89 -17.89 14.24
C ILE A 213 10.49 -19.35 14.02
N LEU A 214 9.94 -19.68 12.85
CA LEU A 214 9.61 -21.07 12.49
C LEU A 214 10.88 -21.93 12.40
N LEU A 215 11.95 -21.39 11.79
CA LEU A 215 13.27 -22.03 11.74
C LEU A 215 13.90 -22.18 13.14
N LEU A 216 13.72 -21.20 14.02
CA LEU A 216 14.20 -21.29 15.41
C LEU A 216 13.45 -22.38 16.20
N ILE A 217 12.12 -22.45 16.05
CA ILE A 217 11.27 -23.46 16.70
C ILE A 217 11.58 -24.87 16.18
N LEU A 218 11.71 -25.04 14.86
CA LEU A 218 12.10 -26.32 14.25
C LEU A 218 13.54 -26.70 14.61
N GLY A 219 14.46 -25.74 14.64
CA GLY A 219 15.85 -25.95 15.05
C GLY A 219 15.98 -26.41 16.50
N LEU A 220 15.21 -25.81 17.42
CA LEU A 220 15.18 -26.22 18.83
C LEU A 220 14.57 -27.62 19.02
N LEU A 221 13.52 -27.98 18.27
CA LEU A 221 12.95 -29.33 18.27
C LEU A 221 13.96 -30.37 17.76
N GLY A 222 14.72 -30.07 16.71
CA GLY A 222 15.78 -30.93 16.18
C GLY A 222 16.88 -31.23 17.21
N LEU A 223 17.32 -30.23 17.99
CA LEU A 223 18.34 -30.39 19.03
C LEU A 223 17.89 -31.31 20.18
N THR A 224 16.60 -31.26 20.57
CA THR A 224 16.09 -32.13 21.65
C THR A 224 16.01 -33.61 21.27
N ILE A 225 15.79 -33.92 19.98
CA ILE A 225 15.73 -35.29 19.47
C ILE A 225 17.15 -35.89 19.37
N VAL A 226 18.13 -35.11 18.92
CA VAL A 226 19.54 -35.56 18.84
C VAL A 226 20.14 -35.76 20.23
N SER A 227 19.85 -34.88 21.20
CA SER A 227 20.38 -35.02 22.57
C SER A 227 19.87 -36.26 23.32
N ARG A 228 18.72 -36.83 22.96
CA ARG A 228 18.19 -38.05 23.60
C ARG A 228 18.77 -39.35 23.05
N LYS A 229 19.37 -39.34 21.85
CA LYS A 229 19.92 -40.55 21.22
C LYS A 229 21.33 -40.89 21.71
N THR A 230 22.04 -39.95 22.35
CA THR A 230 23.44 -40.13 22.78
C THR A 230 23.59 -40.67 24.22
N VAL A 231 22.51 -40.97 24.95
CA VAL A 231 22.59 -41.53 26.33
C VAL A 231 21.99 -42.94 26.43
N ARG A 232 22.26 -43.79 25.44
CA ARG A 232 22.16 -45.26 25.61
C ARG A 232 23.31 -45.95 24.89
N VAL A 233 24.50 -45.83 25.46
CA VAL A 233 25.56 -46.83 25.31
C VAL A 233 26.20 -47.02 26.68
N ASN A 234 26.22 -48.28 27.12
CA ASN A 234 26.95 -48.91 28.22
C ASN A 234 26.42 -48.73 29.66
N VAL A 235 25.67 -49.74 30.12
CA VAL A 235 26.23 -50.77 31.02
C VAL A 235 25.83 -52.14 30.47
#